data_AF-A0A971KKR2-F1
#
_entry.id   AF-A0A971KKR2-F1
#
_cell.length_a   1.000
_cell.length_b   1.000
_cell.length_c   1.000
_cell.angle_alpha   90.00
_cell.angle_beta   90.00
_cell.angle_gamma   90.00
#
_symmetry.space_group_name_H-M   'P 1'
#
loop_
_entity.id
_entity.type
_entity.pdbx_description
1 polymer ?
#
loop_
_entity_poly.entity_id
_entity_poly.type
_entity_poly.pdbx_seq_one_letter_code
_entity_poly.pdbx_strand_id
1 'polypeptide(L)'
;MRVKRNKYWFSKDGLTGYGRTRTGEVFIFDAEDFHKIEDIPWYRCNVNTNTGPYIGNKDGICLHRFIIKAPSGYEIDHINLNPLDNRKCNLRVCTHQQNQCNHPLQRNNTSGVTGVSFYHPRNKYRARIKCFQKELHLGYYKSFLEAVQARNEGMLHLFGEFGIYNEVPDAPPELKEDIKERCSRFLKEAAVFI
;
A
#
# COMPACT_ATOMS: atom_id res chain seq x y z
N MET A 1 -36.69 -13.74 12.06
CA MET A 1 -35.71 -13.96 10.97
C MET A 1 -34.80 -12.74 10.88
N ARG A 2 -33.47 -12.90 10.98
CA ARG A 2 -32.54 -11.78 10.75
C ARG A 2 -32.58 -11.45 9.25
N VAL A 3 -32.99 -10.23 8.90
CA VAL A 3 -32.96 -9.75 7.51
C VAL A 3 -31.50 -9.71 7.07
N LYS A 4 -31.12 -10.53 6.08
CA LYS A 4 -29.79 -10.44 5.42
C LYS A 4 -29.66 -9.03 4.84
N ARG A 5 -28.80 -8.20 5.44
CA ARG A 5 -28.64 -6.78 5.07
C ARG A 5 -27.79 -6.58 3.81
N ASN A 6 -26.98 -7.56 3.46
CA ASN A 6 -26.09 -7.54 2.31
C ASN A 6 -26.57 -8.54 1.25
N LYS A 7 -26.44 -8.18 -0.02
CA LYS A 7 -26.69 -9.10 -1.15
C LYS A 7 -25.36 -9.65 -1.64
N TYR A 8 -25.31 -10.94 -1.96
CA TYR A 8 -24.10 -11.62 -2.39
C TYR A 8 -24.26 -12.32 -3.72
N TRP A 9 -23.20 -12.37 -4.51
CA TRP A 9 -23.08 -13.14 -5.74
C TRP A 9 -21.62 -13.52 -5.97
N PHE A 10 -21.36 -14.44 -6.89
CA PHE A 10 -20.03 -15.01 -7.13
C PHE A 10 -19.63 -14.90 -8.60
N SER A 11 -18.33 -14.87 -8.85
CA SER A 11 -17.75 -14.99 -10.19
C SER A 11 -18.09 -16.33 -10.83
N LYS A 12 -17.95 -16.42 -12.16
CA LYS A 12 -18.25 -17.63 -12.93
C LYS A 12 -17.41 -18.84 -12.52
N ASP A 13 -16.17 -18.61 -12.10
CA ASP A 13 -15.26 -19.64 -11.58
C ASP A 13 -15.53 -20.00 -10.10
N GLY A 14 -16.41 -19.28 -9.42
CA GLY A 14 -16.74 -19.50 -8.01
C GLY A 14 -15.65 -19.09 -7.02
N LEU A 15 -14.54 -18.50 -7.46
CA LEU A 15 -13.40 -18.15 -6.59
C LEU A 15 -13.56 -16.80 -5.91
N THR A 16 -14.28 -15.86 -6.54
CA THR A 16 -14.47 -14.51 -6.04
C THR A 16 -15.90 -14.28 -5.60
N GLY A 17 -16.08 -13.83 -4.36
CA GLY A 17 -17.34 -13.37 -3.82
C GLY A 17 -17.48 -11.85 -3.92
N TYR A 18 -18.70 -11.40 -4.15
CA TYR A 18 -19.08 -10.00 -4.15
C TYR A 18 -20.22 -9.76 -3.17
N GLY A 19 -20.10 -8.72 -2.36
CA GLY A 19 -21.15 -8.28 -1.45
C GLY A 19 -21.57 -6.86 -1.77
N ARG A 20 -22.86 -6.55 -1.65
CA ARG A 20 -23.39 -5.19 -1.78
C ARG A 20 -23.99 -4.73 -0.47
N THR A 21 -23.55 -3.57 0.02
CA THR A 21 -24.15 -2.90 1.18
C THR A 21 -25.53 -2.33 0.84
N ARG A 22 -26.30 -1.97 1.87
CA ARG A 22 -27.58 -1.26 1.68
C ARG A 22 -27.39 0.11 1.00
N THR A 23 -26.27 0.78 1.24
CA THR A 23 -25.93 2.09 0.65
C THR A 23 -25.40 1.97 -0.77
N GLY A 24 -25.11 0.75 -1.24
CA GLY A 24 -24.86 0.44 -2.64
C GLY A 24 -23.40 0.11 -2.96
N GLU A 25 -22.47 0.29 -2.02
CA GLU A 25 -21.07 -0.10 -2.18
C GLU A 25 -20.95 -1.61 -2.42
N VAL A 26 -20.14 -1.95 -3.42
CA VAL A 26 -19.77 -3.34 -3.73
C VAL A 26 -18.39 -3.61 -3.16
N PHE A 27 -18.25 -4.67 -2.39
CA PHE A 27 -16.99 -5.16 -1.87
C PHE A 27 -16.71 -6.58 -2.35
N ILE A 28 -15.43 -6.92 -2.45
CA ILE A 28 -14.92 -8.17 -3.02
C ILE A 28 -14.22 -8.94 -1.91
N PHE A 29 -14.35 -10.27 -1.91
CA PHE A 29 -13.73 -11.17 -0.94
C PHE A 29 -13.48 -12.54 -1.58
N ASP A 30 -12.62 -13.38 -0.99
CA ASP A 30 -12.45 -14.75 -1.47
C ASP A 30 -13.69 -15.58 -1.14
N ALA A 31 -14.23 -16.32 -2.12
CA ALA A 31 -15.48 -17.05 -1.94
C ALA A 31 -15.42 -18.06 -0.77
N GLU A 32 -14.25 -18.62 -0.49
CA GLU A 32 -14.03 -19.50 0.66
C GLU A 32 -14.34 -18.85 2.02
N ASP A 33 -14.23 -17.51 2.13
CA ASP A 33 -14.51 -16.78 3.37
C ASP A 33 -15.99 -16.43 3.53
N PHE A 34 -16.86 -16.80 2.58
CA PHE A 34 -18.28 -16.48 2.60
C PHE A 34 -18.97 -16.91 3.91
N HIS A 35 -18.70 -18.15 4.35
CA HIS A 35 -19.25 -18.72 5.58
C HIS A 35 -18.88 -17.92 6.85
N LYS A 36 -17.79 -17.14 6.81
CA LYS A 36 -17.36 -16.30 7.94
C LYS A 36 -18.14 -14.99 8.00
N ILE A 37 -18.60 -14.49 6.85
CA ILE A 37 -19.10 -13.11 6.72
C ILE A 37 -20.60 -13.03 6.47
N GLU A 38 -21.25 -14.10 6.02
CA GLU A 38 -22.63 -14.04 5.51
C GLU A 38 -23.69 -13.69 6.55
N ASP A 39 -23.46 -14.05 7.82
CA ASP A 39 -24.36 -13.80 8.95
C ASP A 39 -24.09 -12.48 9.67
N ILE A 40 -23.05 -11.76 9.24
CA ILE A 40 -22.65 -10.48 9.80
C ILE A 40 -23.15 -9.37 8.88
N PRO A 41 -23.91 -8.40 9.40
CA PRO A 41 -24.23 -7.21 8.65
C PRO A 41 -23.00 -6.31 8.44
N TRP A 42 -22.75 -5.97 7.18
CA TRP A 42 -21.64 -5.12 6.75
C TRP A 42 -22.13 -3.77 6.21
N TYR A 43 -21.44 -2.71 6.62
CA TYR A 43 -21.78 -1.32 6.34
C TYR A 43 -20.59 -0.56 5.78
N ARG A 44 -20.89 0.47 4.99
CA ARG A 44 -19.92 1.50 4.64
C ARG A 44 -19.45 2.21 5.92
N CYS A 45 -18.15 2.22 6.17
CA CYS A 45 -17.55 3.02 7.23
C CYS A 45 -17.47 4.49 6.79
N ASN A 46 -17.75 5.41 7.70
CA ASN A 46 -17.62 6.86 7.49
C ASN A 46 -16.18 7.34 7.74
N VAL A 47 -15.19 6.61 7.24
CA VAL A 47 -13.78 7.01 7.34
C VAL A 47 -13.42 7.77 6.07
N ASN A 48 -12.97 9.02 6.21
CA ASN A 48 -12.44 9.80 5.11
C ASN A 48 -11.05 9.27 4.75
N THR A 49 -10.98 8.38 3.75
CA THR A 49 -9.71 8.02 3.11
C THR A 49 -9.64 8.66 1.73
N ASN A 50 -8.43 8.80 1.18
CA ASN A 50 -8.23 9.22 -0.20
C ASN A 50 -8.58 8.12 -1.22
N THR A 51 -8.81 6.89 -0.76
CA THR A 51 -8.94 5.68 -1.59
C THR A 51 -10.34 5.07 -1.58
N GLY A 52 -11.25 5.58 -0.75
CA GLY A 52 -12.63 5.13 -0.65
C GLY A 52 -13.00 4.56 0.73
N PRO A 53 -14.27 4.21 0.94
CA PRO A 53 -14.74 3.75 2.23
C PRO A 53 -14.29 2.30 2.49
N TYR A 54 -13.91 2.00 3.73
CA TYR A 54 -13.87 0.63 4.22
C TYR A 54 -15.29 0.08 4.41
N ILE A 55 -15.38 -1.25 4.46
CA ILE A 55 -16.57 -1.95 4.93
C ILE A 55 -16.30 -2.48 6.34
N GLY A 56 -17.25 -2.30 7.25
CA GLY A 56 -17.14 -2.74 8.64
C GLY A 56 -18.46 -3.17 9.25
N ASN A 57 -18.38 -3.82 10.41
CA ASN A 57 -19.55 -4.31 11.13
C ASN A 57 -20.01 -3.31 12.22
N LYS A 58 -21.09 -3.65 12.94
CA LYS A 58 -21.64 -2.82 14.02
C LYS A 58 -20.69 -2.62 15.22
N ASP A 59 -19.71 -3.49 15.37
CA ASP A 59 -18.74 -3.46 16.47
C ASP A 59 -17.47 -2.65 16.07
N GLY A 60 -17.48 -2.01 14.90
CA GLY A 60 -16.37 -1.18 14.41
C GLY A 60 -15.22 -1.97 13.77
N ILE A 61 -15.37 -3.28 13.58
CA ILE A 61 -14.34 -4.11 12.95
C ILE A 61 -14.50 -4.05 11.43
N CYS A 62 -13.43 -3.62 10.74
CA CYS A 62 -13.37 -3.63 9.28
C CYS A 62 -13.27 -5.05 8.72
N LEU A 63 -13.83 -5.28 7.53
CA LEU A 63 -13.91 -6.59 6.87
C LEU A 63 -12.53 -7.23 6.67
N HIS A 64 -11.55 -6.49 6.12
CA HIS A 64 -10.18 -6.98 5.96
C HIS A 64 -9.55 -7.44 7.30
N ARG A 65 -9.82 -6.74 8.42
CA ARG A 65 -9.32 -7.15 9.75
C ARG A 65 -10.01 -8.40 10.25
N PHE A 66 -11.31 -8.53 9.96
CA PHE A 66 -12.08 -9.70 10.34
C PHE A 66 -11.60 -10.97 9.62
N ILE A 67 -11.26 -10.86 8.32
CA ILE A 67 -10.76 -11.96 7.49
C ILE A 67 -9.34 -12.38 7.92
N ILE A 68 -8.40 -11.44 8.02
CA ILE A 68 -6.97 -11.77 8.24
C ILE A 68 -6.62 -11.97 9.72
N LYS A 69 -7.30 -11.28 10.65
CA LYS A 69 -7.00 -11.29 12.10
C LYS A 69 -5.54 -10.97 12.41
N ALA A 70 -5.10 -9.75 12.06
CA ALA A 70 -3.75 -9.28 12.32
C ALA A 70 -3.39 -9.33 13.83
N PRO A 71 -2.14 -9.66 14.19
CA PRO A 71 -1.65 -9.52 15.57
C PRO A 71 -1.75 -8.08 16.09
N SER A 72 -1.78 -7.92 17.41
CA SER A 72 -1.72 -6.59 18.03
C SER A 72 -0.45 -5.85 17.63
N GLY A 73 -0.56 -4.55 17.37
CA GLY A 73 0.54 -3.71 16.88
C GLY A 73 0.76 -3.73 15.36
N TYR A 74 0.01 -4.57 14.62
CA TYR A 74 0.07 -4.62 13.16
C TYR A 74 -1.19 -4.08 12.48
N GLU A 75 -1.02 -3.69 11.23
CA GLU A 75 -2.06 -3.22 10.33
C GLU A 75 -2.24 -4.20 9.16
N ILE A 76 -3.36 -4.08 8.45
CA ILE A 76 -3.61 -4.81 7.20
C ILE A 76 -3.63 -3.77 6.08
N ASP A 77 -2.65 -3.84 5.21
CA ASP A 77 -2.52 -3.00 4.03
C ASP A 77 -3.26 -3.62 2.83
N HIS A 78 -3.84 -2.78 1.99
CA HIS A 78 -4.45 -3.18 0.71
C HIS A 78 -3.45 -2.88 -0.40
N ILE A 79 -2.86 -3.92 -0.99
CA ILE A 79 -1.79 -3.81 -1.98
C ILE A 79 -2.19 -2.88 -3.14
N ASN A 80 -3.42 -3.01 -3.65
CA ASN A 80 -3.95 -2.19 -4.74
C ASN A 80 -4.56 -0.84 -4.31
N LEU A 81 -4.43 -0.46 -3.04
CA LEU A 81 -5.04 0.74 -2.47
C LEU A 81 -6.57 0.80 -2.57
N ASN A 82 -7.26 -0.31 -2.79
CA ASN A 82 -8.72 -0.37 -2.86
C ASN A 82 -9.32 -0.98 -1.59
N PRO A 83 -9.88 -0.17 -0.67
CA PRO A 83 -10.52 -0.62 0.58
C PRO A 83 -11.70 -1.60 0.40
N LEU A 84 -12.27 -1.66 -0.81
CA LEU A 84 -13.39 -2.53 -1.14
C LEU A 84 -12.92 -3.90 -1.66
N ASP A 85 -11.64 -4.07 -1.99
CA ASP A 85 -11.07 -5.36 -2.39
C ASP A 85 -10.41 -6.06 -1.20
N ASN A 86 -11.20 -6.90 -0.52
CA ASN A 86 -10.83 -7.57 0.72
C ASN A 86 -10.37 -9.03 0.46
N ARG A 87 -9.97 -9.36 -0.77
CA ARG A 87 -9.39 -10.67 -1.10
C ARG A 87 -7.99 -10.79 -0.47
N LYS A 88 -7.64 -11.96 0.06
CA LYS A 88 -6.35 -12.26 0.69
C LYS A 88 -5.16 -11.97 -0.23
N CYS A 89 -5.30 -12.18 -1.54
CA CYS A 89 -4.26 -11.82 -2.51
C CYS A 89 -3.97 -10.31 -2.58
N ASN A 90 -4.88 -9.47 -2.10
CA ASN A 90 -4.75 -8.03 -2.03
C ASN A 90 -4.45 -7.51 -0.61
N LEU A 91 -4.43 -8.38 0.41
CA LEU A 91 -4.23 -7.99 1.80
C LEU A 91 -2.90 -8.50 2.33
N ARG A 92 -2.20 -7.67 3.11
CA ARG A 92 -0.97 -8.07 3.79
C ARG A 92 -0.84 -7.48 5.18
N VAL A 93 -0.28 -8.26 6.10
CA VAL A 93 0.06 -7.78 7.45
C VAL A 93 1.29 -6.89 7.35
N CYS A 94 1.23 -5.70 7.93
CA CYS A 94 2.29 -4.69 7.83
C CYS A 94 2.43 -3.88 9.12
N THR A 95 3.57 -3.23 9.27
CA THR A 95 3.77 -2.19 10.28
C THR A 95 3.13 -0.87 9.81
N HIS A 96 2.87 0.04 10.73
CA HIS A 96 2.35 1.37 10.40
C HIS A 96 3.23 2.10 9.35
N GLN A 97 4.55 1.97 9.46
CA GLN A 97 5.49 2.59 8.52
C GLN A 97 5.41 1.97 7.11
N GLN A 98 5.27 0.64 7.03
CA GLN A 98 5.06 -0.06 5.77
C GLN A 98 3.72 0.33 5.12
N ASN A 99 2.66 0.46 5.89
CA ASN A 99 1.37 0.92 5.38
C ASN A 99 1.44 2.37 4.87
N GLN A 100 2.10 3.28 5.60
CA GLN A 100 2.26 4.67 5.18
C GLN A 100 3.03 4.83 3.86
N CYS A 101 3.90 3.88 3.54
CA CYS A 101 4.57 3.85 2.25
C CYS A 101 3.57 3.67 1.11
N ASN A 102 2.58 2.78 1.29
CA ASN A 102 1.54 2.48 0.32
C ASN A 102 0.44 3.57 0.34
N HIS A 103 0.67 4.69 -0.34
CA HIS A 103 -0.30 5.78 -0.46
C HIS A 103 -0.45 6.27 -1.91
N PRO A 104 -1.63 6.81 -2.27
CA PRO A 104 -1.84 7.45 -3.57
C PRO A 104 -0.88 8.62 -3.79
N LEU A 105 -0.54 8.88 -5.05
CA LEU A 105 0.21 10.08 -5.44
C LEU A 105 -0.45 11.34 -4.86
N GLN A 106 0.37 12.18 -4.23
CA GLN A 106 -0.09 13.45 -3.67
C GLN A 106 -0.55 14.39 -4.80
N ARG A 107 -1.60 15.17 -4.56
CA ARG A 107 -2.17 16.11 -5.55
C ARG A 107 -1.18 17.17 -6.04
N ASN A 108 -0.19 17.50 -5.22
CA ASN A 108 0.87 18.46 -5.53
C ASN A 108 2.15 17.77 -6.07
N ASN A 109 2.11 16.45 -6.32
CA ASN A 109 3.19 15.77 -7.01
C ASN A 109 3.18 16.19 -8.49
N THR A 110 4.28 16.78 -8.96
CA THR A 110 4.41 17.29 -10.32
C THR A 110 5.20 16.38 -11.25
N SER A 111 5.82 15.32 -10.72
CA SER A 111 6.70 14.43 -11.49
C SER A 111 6.02 13.12 -11.89
N GLY A 112 4.87 12.79 -11.30
CA GLY A 112 4.21 11.49 -11.43
C GLY A 112 4.85 10.39 -10.58
N VAL A 113 5.94 10.65 -9.86
CA VAL A 113 6.66 9.66 -9.05
C VAL A 113 6.98 10.19 -7.66
N THR A 114 6.50 9.50 -6.62
CA THR A 114 6.75 9.89 -5.22
C THR A 114 8.24 9.88 -4.91
N GLY A 115 8.74 11.02 -4.40
CA GLY A 115 10.13 11.17 -4.00
C GLY A 115 11.10 11.45 -5.15
N VAL A 116 10.61 11.60 -6.39
CA VAL A 116 11.40 12.07 -7.53
C VAL A 116 10.93 13.47 -7.93
N SER A 117 11.84 14.41 -8.10
CA SER A 117 11.52 15.79 -8.49
C SER A 117 12.68 16.45 -9.21
N PHE A 118 12.40 17.34 -10.16
CA PHE A 118 13.46 18.17 -10.74
C PHE A 118 13.98 19.19 -9.72
N TYR A 119 15.30 19.29 -9.58
CA TYR A 119 15.97 20.20 -8.65
C TYR A 119 16.74 21.27 -9.42
N HIS A 120 16.08 22.42 -9.59
CA HIS A 120 16.58 23.54 -10.40
C HIS A 120 18.02 23.99 -10.05
N PRO A 121 18.43 24.12 -8.78
CA PRO A 121 19.78 24.61 -8.45
C PRO A 121 20.92 23.74 -8.99
N ARG A 122 20.67 22.45 -9.29
CA ARG A 122 21.68 21.55 -9.88
C ARG A 122 21.34 21.11 -11.30
N ASN A 123 20.24 21.58 -11.86
CA ASN A 123 19.73 21.16 -13.17
C ASN A 123 19.66 19.63 -13.32
N LYS A 124 19.17 18.93 -12.27
CA LYS A 124 19.16 17.47 -12.15
C LYS A 124 17.88 16.97 -11.51
N TYR A 125 17.52 15.71 -11.75
CA TYR A 125 16.46 15.02 -11.02
C TYR A 125 16.99 14.52 -9.69
N ARG A 126 16.26 14.82 -8.60
CA ARG A 126 16.57 14.35 -7.25
C ARG A 126 15.68 13.17 -6.91
N ALA A 127 16.26 12.11 -6.35
CA ALA A 127 15.52 10.99 -5.77
C ALA A 127 15.72 10.94 -4.25
N ARG A 128 14.64 10.69 -3.50
CA ARG A 128 14.63 10.60 -2.03
C ARG A 128 13.58 9.63 -1.51
N ILE A 129 13.82 9.09 -0.31
CA ILE A 129 12.89 8.21 0.41
C ILE A 129 12.77 8.68 1.85
N LYS A 130 11.57 8.65 2.42
CA LYS A 130 11.38 8.86 3.87
C LYS A 130 11.23 7.51 4.56
N CYS A 131 12.02 7.26 5.59
CA CYS A 131 12.04 6.02 6.36
C CYS A 131 12.44 6.36 7.81
N PHE A 132 11.76 5.80 8.82
CA PHE A 132 11.96 6.13 10.24
C PHE A 132 11.90 7.63 10.53
N GLN A 133 10.95 8.34 9.89
CA GLN A 133 10.80 9.80 9.93
C GLN A 133 11.98 10.61 9.37
N LYS A 134 13.08 9.96 8.99
CA LYS A 134 14.26 10.57 8.37
C LYS A 134 14.18 10.48 6.85
N GLU A 135 14.80 11.42 6.16
CA GLU A 135 14.92 11.41 4.71
C GLU A 135 16.26 10.82 4.29
N LEU A 136 16.22 9.78 3.46
CA LEU A 136 17.36 9.29 2.70
C LEU A 136 17.39 9.96 1.34
N HIS A 137 18.43 10.77 1.10
CA HIS A 137 18.73 11.31 -0.21
C HIS A 137 19.46 10.26 -1.06
N LEU A 138 18.80 9.77 -2.12
CA LEU A 138 19.35 8.71 -2.97
C LEU A 138 20.34 9.25 -4.00
N GLY A 139 20.18 10.49 -4.45
CA GLY A 139 21.11 11.08 -5.40
C GLY A 139 20.51 12.15 -6.32
N TYR A 140 21.39 12.70 -7.15
CA TYR A 140 21.04 13.60 -8.25
C TYR A 140 21.44 12.97 -9.58
N TYR A 141 20.47 12.86 -10.49
CA TYR A 141 20.60 12.16 -11.75
C TYR A 141 20.33 13.10 -12.92
N LYS A 142 20.94 12.81 -14.08
CA LYS A 142 20.75 13.64 -15.27
C LYS A 142 19.39 13.39 -15.92
N SER A 143 18.94 12.14 -15.88
CA SER A 143 17.66 11.73 -16.46
C SER A 143 16.61 11.46 -15.37
N PHE A 144 15.35 11.64 -15.73
CA PHE A 144 14.23 11.25 -14.89
C PHE A 144 14.24 9.73 -14.64
N LEU A 145 14.52 8.95 -15.70
CA LEU A 145 14.61 7.49 -15.65
C LEU A 145 15.59 7.00 -14.57
N GLU A 146 16.82 7.50 -14.55
CA GLU A 146 17.83 7.13 -13.54
C GLU A 146 17.36 7.46 -12.11
N ALA A 147 16.67 8.60 -11.93
CA ALA A 147 16.14 8.96 -10.62
C ALA A 147 15.00 8.02 -10.17
N VAL A 148 14.16 7.57 -11.09
CA VAL A 148 13.10 6.59 -10.81
C VAL A 148 13.69 5.20 -10.54
N GLN A 149 14.71 4.78 -11.29
CA GLN A 149 15.44 3.54 -11.04
C GLN A 149 16.07 3.55 -9.64
N ALA A 150 16.79 4.62 -9.30
CA ALA A 150 17.36 4.80 -7.97
C ALA A 150 16.29 4.74 -6.87
N ARG A 151 15.12 5.34 -7.13
CA ARG A 151 13.97 5.34 -6.23
C ARG A 151 13.42 3.93 -6.01
N ASN A 152 13.28 3.13 -7.07
CA ASN A 152 12.82 1.75 -7.02
C ASN A 152 13.81 0.87 -6.23
N GLU A 153 15.12 0.97 -6.49
CA GLU A 153 16.15 0.24 -5.75
C GLU A 153 16.12 0.60 -4.25
N GLY A 154 15.96 1.89 -3.94
CA GLY A 154 15.84 2.30 -2.55
C GLY A 154 14.58 1.77 -1.88
N MET A 155 13.47 1.59 -2.62
CA MET A 155 12.27 0.92 -2.07
C MET A 155 12.53 -0.54 -1.79
N LEU A 156 13.19 -1.24 -2.72
CA LEU A 156 13.53 -2.63 -2.56
C LEU A 156 14.34 -2.85 -1.28
N HIS A 157 15.37 -2.04 -1.06
CA HIS A 157 16.24 -2.20 0.11
C HIS A 157 15.64 -1.74 1.44
N LEU A 158 14.71 -0.77 1.44
CA LEU A 158 14.12 -0.23 2.68
C LEU A 158 12.77 -0.86 3.04
N PHE A 159 12.00 -1.28 2.05
CA PHE A 159 10.61 -1.72 2.22
C PHE A 159 10.30 -3.06 1.56
N GLY A 160 11.14 -3.57 0.66
CA GLY A 160 10.94 -4.86 0.00
C GLY A 160 9.56 -4.96 -0.66
N GLU A 161 8.81 -6.02 -0.37
CA GLU A 161 7.46 -6.20 -0.92
C GLU A 161 6.50 -5.04 -0.61
N PHE A 162 6.71 -4.29 0.49
CA PHE A 162 5.89 -3.16 0.89
C PHE A 162 6.15 -1.89 0.06
N GLY A 163 7.12 -1.93 -0.83
CA GLY A 163 7.47 -0.80 -1.67
C GLY A 163 6.45 -0.50 -2.78
N ILE A 164 6.25 0.79 -3.07
CA ILE A 164 5.63 1.25 -4.32
C ILE A 164 6.73 1.34 -5.39
N TYR A 165 6.55 0.58 -6.48
CA TYR A 165 7.46 0.53 -7.61
C TYR A 165 6.84 1.21 -8.83
N ASN A 166 7.67 1.86 -9.63
CA ASN A 166 7.26 2.46 -10.90
C ASN A 166 7.75 1.60 -12.07
N GLU A 167 6.96 1.49 -13.13
CA GLU A 167 7.32 0.71 -14.32
C GLU A 167 8.42 1.42 -15.11
N VAL A 168 9.65 0.94 -14.97
CA VAL A 168 10.83 1.40 -15.71
C VAL A 168 11.76 0.22 -16.01
N PRO A 169 12.66 0.31 -17.01
CA PRO A 169 13.73 -0.64 -17.19
C PRO A 169 14.55 -0.85 -15.91
N ASP A 170 15.10 -2.05 -15.77
CA ASP A 170 15.92 -2.42 -14.63
C ASP A 170 17.12 -1.47 -14.46
N ALA A 171 17.48 -1.19 -13.21
CA ALA A 171 18.61 -0.32 -12.90
C ALA A 171 19.93 -0.99 -13.30
N PRO A 172 20.92 -0.25 -13.82
CA PRO A 172 22.22 -0.83 -14.12
C PRO A 172 22.95 -1.27 -12.83
N PRO A 173 23.80 -2.31 -12.87
CA PRO A 173 24.39 -2.91 -11.67
C PRO A 173 25.13 -1.92 -10.76
N GLU A 174 25.81 -0.94 -11.33
CA GLU A 174 26.52 0.11 -10.58
C GLU A 174 25.56 1.00 -9.77
N LEU A 175 24.37 1.28 -10.30
CA LEU A 175 23.37 2.06 -9.59
C LEU A 175 22.76 1.24 -8.46
N LYS A 176 22.51 -0.06 -8.70
CA LYS A 176 22.00 -0.98 -7.68
C LYS A 176 22.93 -1.04 -6.48
N GLU A 177 24.23 -1.24 -6.70
CA GLU A 177 25.20 -1.34 -5.60
C GLU A 177 25.36 -0.01 -4.85
N ASP A 178 25.43 1.13 -5.54
CA ASP A 178 25.48 2.46 -4.88
C ASP A 178 24.25 2.70 -3.98
N ILE A 179 23.04 2.39 -4.49
CA ILE A 179 21.82 2.57 -3.70
C ILE A 179 21.74 1.59 -2.52
N LYS A 180 22.15 0.34 -2.72
CA LYS A 180 22.24 -0.67 -1.65
C LYS A 180 23.16 -0.23 -0.52
N GLU A 181 24.34 0.30 -0.84
CA GLU A 181 25.28 0.83 0.16
C GLU A 181 24.72 2.03 0.92
N ARG A 182 24.04 2.95 0.24
CA ARG A 182 23.37 4.11 0.87
C ARG A 182 22.27 3.67 1.82
N CYS A 183 21.40 2.76 1.39
CA CYS A 183 20.34 2.21 2.24
C CYS A 183 20.92 1.48 3.45
N SER A 184 21.97 0.67 3.25
CA SER A 184 22.63 -0.06 4.33
C SER A 184 23.23 0.88 5.38
N ARG A 185 23.90 1.97 4.95
CA ARG A 185 24.42 3.00 5.87
C ARG A 185 23.29 3.70 6.63
N PHE A 186 22.24 4.11 5.92
CA PHE A 186 21.08 4.76 6.52
C PHE A 186 20.40 3.89 7.58
N LEU A 187 20.22 2.58 7.30
CA LEU A 187 19.64 1.64 8.27
C LEU A 187 20.52 1.47 9.51
N LYS A 188 21.84 1.40 9.35
CA LYS A 188 22.78 1.34 10.48
C LYS A 188 22.67 2.58 11.36
N GLU A 189 22.60 3.77 10.76
CA GLU A 189 22.43 5.03 11.50
C GLU A 189 21.04 5.17 12.15
N ALA A 190 19.99 4.62 11.53
CA ALA A 190 18.65 4.62 12.08
C ALA A 190 18.50 3.66 13.28
N ALA A 191 19.14 2.49 13.21
CA ALA A 191 19.09 1.46 14.25
C ALA A 191 19.73 1.86 15.58
N VAL A 192 20.58 2.90 15.60
CA VAL A 192 21.16 3.45 16.84
C VAL A 192 20.12 4.19 17.70
N PHE A 193 18.94 4.49 17.15
CA PHE A 193 17.89 5.27 17.79
C PHE A 193 16.57 4.51 18.01
N ILE A 194 16.56 3.18 17.82
CA ILE A 194 15.42 2.28 18.05
C ILE A 194 15.79 1.33 19.18
#